data_AF-A0A661Y1U8-F1
#
_entry.id   AF-A0A661Y1U8-F1
#
_cell.length_a   1.000
_cell.length_b   1.000
_cell.length_c   1.000
_cell.angle_alpha   90.00
_cell.angle_beta   90.00
_cell.angle_gamma   90.00
#
_symmetry.space_group_name_H-M   'P 1'
#
loop_
_entity.id
_entity.type
_entity.pdbx_description
1 polymer ?
#
loop_
_entity_poly.entity_id
_entity_poly.type
_entity_poly.pdbx_seq_one_letter_code
_entity_poly.pdbx_strand_id
1 'polypeptide(L)'
;MRRPLLIRPTLQATKQTMKICDSLYGKAHHKNGKANAFRHALWNIEICKKSFGVTKNVDKSIYWAKKITDLHEKMAPNARLETAMDLHNNEIGRILFKSFFDQNESLIMDFIEKKAQKAQKLTKIEDIENCKNELVYISD
;
A
#
# COMPACT_ATOMS: atom_id res chain seq x y z
N MET A 1 20.01 7.53 -11.31
CA MET A 1 19.84 6.19 -11.92
C MET A 1 18.37 5.90 -12.20
N ARG A 2 17.96 5.90 -13.48
CA ARG A 2 16.61 5.48 -13.94
C ARG A 2 16.59 3.95 -13.99
N ARG A 3 15.59 3.28 -13.41
CA ARG A 3 15.45 1.80 -13.43
C ARG A 3 14.32 1.41 -14.41
N PRO A 4 14.53 1.49 -15.74
CA PRO A 4 13.47 1.23 -16.71
C PRO A 4 12.89 -0.19 -16.60
N LEU A 5 13.70 -1.16 -16.17
CA LEU A 5 13.30 -2.56 -15.99
C LEU A 5 12.21 -2.78 -14.91
N LEU A 6 12.05 -1.84 -13.97
CA LEU A 6 11.05 -1.96 -12.91
C LEU A 6 9.69 -1.35 -13.28
N ILE A 7 9.59 -0.66 -14.43
CA ILE A 7 8.34 -0.06 -14.89
C ILE A 7 7.29 -1.14 -15.18
N ARG A 8 7.63 -2.15 -15.98
CA ARG A 8 6.70 -3.24 -16.31
C ARG A 8 6.22 -4.02 -15.06
N PRO A 9 7.10 -4.45 -14.14
CA PRO A 9 6.68 -5.02 -12.86
C PRO A 9 5.73 -4.12 -12.06
N THR A 10 5.98 -2.81 -12.04
CA THR A 10 5.12 -1.83 -11.35
C THR A 10 3.74 -1.77 -11.99
N LEU A 11 3.64 -1.70 -13.33
CA LEU A 11 2.35 -1.71 -14.03
C LEU A 11 1.56 -3.00 -13.78
N GLN A 12 2.25 -4.14 -13.74
CA GLN A 12 1.63 -5.43 -13.41
C GLN A 12 1.10 -5.46 -11.97
N ALA A 13 1.89 -4.97 -11.01
CA ALA A 13 1.48 -4.83 -9.62
C ALA A 13 0.24 -3.96 -9.50
N THR A 14 0.25 -2.76 -10.08
CA THR A 14 -0.90 -1.85 -10.07
C THR A 14 -2.14 -2.52 -10.67
N LYS A 15 -2.03 -3.16 -11.85
CA LYS A 15 -3.17 -3.86 -12.47
C LYS A 15 -3.74 -4.97 -11.58
N GLN A 16 -2.86 -5.74 -10.93
CA GLN A 16 -3.28 -6.81 -10.02
C GLN A 16 -3.99 -6.25 -8.79
N THR A 17 -3.43 -5.22 -8.15
CA THR A 17 -4.05 -4.55 -6.99
C THR A 17 -5.43 -4.00 -7.33
N MET A 18 -5.56 -3.27 -8.45
CA MET A 18 -6.84 -2.68 -8.86
C MET A 18 -7.88 -3.77 -9.11
N LYS A 19 -7.51 -4.85 -9.83
CA LYS A 19 -8.43 -5.98 -10.08
C LYS A 19 -8.95 -6.60 -8.77
N ILE A 20 -8.07 -6.80 -7.79
CA ILE A 20 -8.46 -7.36 -6.49
C ILE A 20 -9.38 -6.40 -5.74
N CYS A 21 -9.01 -5.12 -5.66
CA CYS A 21 -9.78 -4.12 -4.94
C CYS A 21 -11.14 -3.85 -5.58
N ASP A 22 -11.23 -3.83 -6.91
CA ASP A 22 -12.48 -3.72 -7.65
C ASP A 22 -13.40 -4.90 -7.34
N SER A 23 -12.85 -6.12 -7.28
CA SER A 23 -13.62 -7.32 -6.96
C SER A 23 -14.13 -7.34 -5.51
N LEU A 24 -13.34 -6.85 -4.55
CA LEU A 24 -13.68 -6.90 -3.12
C LEU A 24 -14.53 -5.70 -2.68
N TYR A 25 -14.29 -4.52 -3.25
CA TYR A 25 -14.82 -3.26 -2.72
C TYR A 25 -15.51 -2.38 -3.78
N GLY A 26 -15.54 -2.79 -5.04
CA GLY A 26 -16.10 -1.99 -6.13
C GLY A 26 -15.46 -0.61 -6.18
N LYS A 27 -16.26 0.47 -6.15
CA LYS A 27 -15.71 1.84 -6.16
C LYS A 27 -15.28 2.36 -4.78
N ALA A 28 -15.52 1.63 -3.68
CA ALA A 28 -15.26 2.13 -2.33
C ALA A 28 -13.76 2.35 -2.06
N HIS A 29 -12.88 1.57 -2.69
CA HIS A 29 -11.42 1.74 -2.53
C HIS A 29 -10.86 3.02 -3.14
N HIS A 30 -11.65 3.75 -3.95
CA HIS A 30 -11.30 5.07 -4.47
C HIS A 30 -11.62 6.24 -3.53
N LYS A 31 -12.29 5.97 -2.39
CA LYS A 31 -12.55 6.98 -1.36
C LYS A 31 -11.42 6.98 -0.32
N ASN A 32 -11.68 7.48 0.89
CA ASN A 32 -10.69 7.56 1.97
C ASN A 32 -11.07 6.67 3.17
N GLY A 33 -11.72 5.55 2.90
CA GLY A 33 -12.16 4.57 3.90
C GLY A 33 -11.28 3.34 4.01
N LYS A 34 -11.74 2.34 4.78
CA LYS A 34 -10.99 1.10 5.03
C LYS A 34 -10.57 0.36 3.76
N ALA A 35 -11.42 0.40 2.72
CA ALA A 35 -11.12 -0.19 1.41
C ALA A 35 -9.94 0.50 0.70
N ASN A 36 -9.78 1.82 0.89
CA ASN A 36 -8.61 2.55 0.39
C ASN A 36 -7.36 2.17 1.18
N ALA A 37 -7.46 2.11 2.51
CA ALA A 37 -6.33 1.71 3.35
C ALA A 37 -5.79 0.32 2.96
N PHE A 38 -6.70 -0.63 2.70
CA PHE A 38 -6.39 -1.93 2.14
C PHE A 38 -5.66 -1.83 0.79
N ARG A 39 -6.20 -1.05 -0.14
CA ARG A 39 -5.63 -0.87 -1.48
C ARG A 39 -4.19 -0.37 -1.41
N HIS A 40 -3.92 0.67 -0.60
CA HIS A 40 -2.57 1.24 -0.47
C HIS A 40 -1.56 0.24 0.11
N ALA A 41 -1.97 -0.53 1.12
CA ALA A 41 -1.14 -1.58 1.70
C ALA A 41 -0.85 -2.69 0.68
N LEU A 42 -1.89 -3.22 0.02
CA LEU A 42 -1.76 -4.26 -1.00
C LEU A 42 -0.92 -3.79 -2.19
N TRP A 43 -1.08 -2.53 -2.62
CA TRP A 43 -0.31 -1.97 -3.72
C TRP A 43 1.19 -1.98 -3.44
N ASN A 44 1.59 -1.60 -2.24
CA ASN A 44 3.00 -1.60 -1.85
C ASN A 44 3.56 -3.03 -1.76
N ILE A 45 2.76 -3.98 -1.24
CA ILE A 45 3.14 -5.40 -1.21
C ILE A 45 3.37 -5.92 -2.63
N GLU A 46 2.43 -5.67 -3.55
CA GLU A 46 2.53 -6.13 -4.93
C GLU A 46 3.71 -5.48 -5.68
N ILE A 47 3.92 -4.18 -5.52
CA ILE A 47 5.09 -3.51 -6.12
C ILE A 47 6.38 -4.14 -5.60
N CYS A 48 6.47 -4.39 -4.28
CA CYS A 48 7.65 -5.04 -3.71
C CYS A 48 7.85 -6.45 -4.25
N LYS A 49 6.81 -7.30 -4.27
CA LYS A 49 6.86 -8.68 -4.80
C LYS A 49 7.31 -8.72 -6.26
N LYS A 50 6.67 -7.94 -7.14
CA LYS A 50 7.02 -7.94 -8.56
C LYS A 50 8.42 -7.37 -8.79
N SER A 51 8.81 -6.34 -8.04
CA SER A 51 10.14 -5.75 -8.13
C SER A 51 11.22 -6.71 -7.62
N PHE A 52 10.94 -7.49 -6.57
CA PHE A 52 11.85 -8.50 -6.06
C PHE A 52 12.23 -9.53 -7.13
N GLY A 53 11.29 -9.88 -8.01
CA GLY A 53 11.57 -10.75 -9.16
C GLY A 53 12.75 -10.28 -10.01
N VAL A 54 12.98 -8.96 -10.09
CA VAL A 54 14.07 -8.32 -10.84
C VAL A 54 15.26 -7.95 -9.94
N THR A 55 15.00 -7.36 -8.77
CA THR A 55 16.06 -6.86 -7.89
C THR A 55 16.77 -7.96 -7.11
N LYS A 56 16.08 -9.09 -6.88
CA LYS A 56 16.48 -10.19 -5.98
C LYS A 56 16.93 -9.72 -4.60
N ASN A 57 16.37 -8.61 -4.12
CA ASN A 57 16.73 -8.00 -2.85
C ASN A 57 15.54 -7.28 -2.23
N VAL A 58 15.25 -7.59 -0.97
CA VAL A 58 14.09 -7.08 -0.23
C VAL A 58 14.16 -5.56 -0.08
N ASP A 59 15.27 -5.02 0.43
CA ASP A 59 15.39 -3.58 0.69
C ASP A 59 15.38 -2.74 -0.60
N LYS A 60 15.98 -3.23 -1.69
CA LYS A 60 15.89 -2.57 -3.01
C LYS A 60 14.47 -2.55 -3.56
N SER A 61 13.66 -3.56 -3.24
CA SER A 61 12.25 -3.64 -3.66
C SER A 61 11.38 -2.69 -2.85
N ILE A 62 11.58 -2.65 -1.53
CA ILE A 62 10.95 -1.69 -0.61
C ILE A 62 11.28 -0.26 -1.02
N TYR A 63 12.57 0.03 -1.27
CA TYR A 63 13.00 1.34 -1.73
C TYR A 63 12.32 1.75 -3.05
N TRP A 64 12.18 0.81 -3.99
CA TRP A 64 11.49 1.08 -5.24
C TRP A 64 9.99 1.37 -5.04
N ALA A 65 9.30 0.55 -4.24
CA ALA A 65 7.89 0.76 -3.91
C ALA A 65 7.65 2.11 -3.25
N LYS A 66 8.49 2.49 -2.28
CA LYS A 66 8.43 3.82 -1.66
C LYS A 66 8.59 4.93 -2.68
N LYS A 67 9.61 4.83 -3.54
CA LYS A 67 9.88 5.85 -4.56
C LYS A 67 8.70 6.05 -5.52
N ILE A 68 8.06 4.97 -5.96
CA ILE A 68 6.92 5.03 -6.88
C ILE A 68 5.68 5.60 -6.18
N THR A 69 5.38 5.13 -4.98
CA THR A 69 4.17 5.55 -4.27
C THR A 69 4.29 6.98 -3.76
N ASP A 70 5.45 7.40 -3.23
CA ASP A 70 5.73 8.81 -2.90
C ASP A 70 5.58 9.73 -4.13
N LEU A 71 6.02 9.28 -5.31
CA LEU A 71 5.87 10.05 -6.54
C LEU A 71 4.40 10.14 -6.97
N HIS A 72 3.64 9.05 -6.83
CA HIS A 72 2.21 9.03 -7.11
C HIS A 72 1.46 10.06 -6.25
N GLU A 73 1.66 10.04 -4.92
CA GLU A 73 1.00 11.01 -4.02
C GLU A 73 1.39 12.46 -4.34
N LYS A 74 2.62 12.71 -4.81
CA LYS A 74 3.06 14.05 -5.25
C LYS A 74 2.42 14.51 -6.55
N MET A 75 2.09 13.59 -7.45
CA MET A 75 1.48 13.91 -8.74
C MET A 75 -0.06 13.97 -8.69
N ALA A 76 -0.67 13.35 -7.67
CA ALA A 76 -2.10 13.35 -7.41
C ALA A 76 -2.38 14.08 -6.08
N PRO A 77 -2.29 15.42 -6.03
CA PRO A 77 -2.38 16.17 -4.79
C PRO A 77 -3.76 16.00 -4.12
N ASN A 78 -3.72 15.50 -2.89
CA ASN A 78 -4.87 15.35 -1.99
C ASN A 78 -4.81 16.36 -0.84
N ALA A 79 -5.82 16.39 0.04
CA ALA A 79 -5.73 17.15 1.28
C ALA A 79 -4.56 16.63 2.14
N ARG A 80 -4.05 17.47 3.06
CA ARG A 80 -2.89 17.10 3.90
C ARG A 80 -3.14 15.83 4.72
N LEU A 81 -4.34 15.66 5.27
CA LEU A 81 -4.71 14.49 6.07
C LEU A 81 -4.84 13.22 5.20
N GLU A 82 -5.44 13.34 4.02
CA GLU A 82 -5.55 12.25 3.03
C GLU A 82 -4.16 11.77 2.58
N THR A 83 -3.29 12.71 2.21
CA THR A 83 -1.90 12.40 1.82
C THR A 83 -1.15 11.70 2.96
N ALA A 84 -1.35 12.13 4.20
CA ALA A 84 -0.71 11.51 5.36
C ALA A 84 -1.24 10.08 5.61
N MET A 85 -2.55 9.87 5.47
CA MET A 85 -3.19 8.55 5.52
C MET A 85 -2.63 7.60 4.44
N ASP A 86 -2.58 8.07 3.19
CA ASP A 86 -2.08 7.28 2.05
C ASP A 86 -0.60 6.91 2.23
N LEU A 87 0.26 7.88 2.62
CA LEU A 87 1.68 7.64 2.90
C LEU A 87 1.89 6.65 4.05
N HIS A 88 1.09 6.73 5.12
CA HIS A 88 1.15 5.81 6.25
C HIS A 88 0.77 4.40 5.82
N ASN A 89 -0.38 4.22 5.16
CA ASN A 89 -0.83 2.91 4.67
C ASN A 89 0.14 2.31 3.64
N ASN A 90 0.77 3.16 2.82
CA ASN A 90 1.83 2.76 1.91
C ASN A 90 3.03 2.18 2.68
N GLU A 91 3.45 2.81 3.78
CA GLU A 91 4.53 2.31 4.64
C GLU A 91 4.16 0.99 5.32
N ILE A 92 2.95 0.86 5.87
CA ILE A 92 2.46 -0.40 6.45
C ILE A 92 2.56 -1.53 5.42
N GLY A 93 2.14 -1.32 4.18
CA GLY A 93 2.28 -2.33 3.12
C GLY A 93 3.73 -2.79 2.89
N ARG A 94 4.69 -1.86 2.90
CA ARG A 94 6.12 -2.18 2.76
C ARG A 94 6.66 -2.96 3.96
N ILE A 95 6.25 -2.59 5.17
CA ILE A 95 6.60 -3.32 6.40
C ILE A 95 6.05 -4.74 6.33
N LEU A 96 4.79 -4.92 5.91
CA LEU A 96 4.17 -6.24 5.78
C LEU A 96 4.88 -7.09 4.72
N PHE A 97 5.28 -6.53 3.58
CA PHE A 97 6.09 -7.27 2.61
C PHE A 97 7.38 -7.81 3.25
N LYS A 98 8.07 -6.99 4.06
CA LYS A 98 9.30 -7.43 4.75
C LYS A 98 9.02 -8.54 5.75
N SER A 99 7.96 -8.42 6.55
CA SER A 99 7.60 -9.38 7.60
C SER A 99 7.09 -10.72 7.05
N PHE A 100 6.48 -10.72 5.86
CA PHE A 100 5.85 -11.89 5.25
C PHE A 100 6.55 -12.35 3.96
N PHE A 101 7.80 -11.94 3.74
CA PHE A 101 8.50 -12.16 2.48
C PHE A 101 8.49 -13.63 2.01
N ASP A 102 8.65 -14.57 2.94
CA ASP A 102 8.70 -16.02 2.67
C ASP A 102 7.36 -16.74 2.90
N GLN A 103 6.27 -16.00 3.12
CA GLN A 103 4.95 -16.55 3.45
C GLN A 103 4.06 -16.67 2.20
N ASN A 104 3.06 -17.55 2.27
CA ASN A 104 2.09 -17.74 1.20
C ASN A 104 1.25 -16.46 0.97
N GLU A 105 0.93 -16.17 -0.30
CA GLU A 105 0.06 -15.07 -0.72
C GLU A 105 -1.30 -15.08 -0.04
N SER A 106 -1.93 -16.24 0.17
CA SER A 106 -3.22 -16.32 0.88
C SER A 106 -3.14 -15.81 2.31
N LEU A 107 -2.08 -16.15 3.04
CA LEU A 107 -1.87 -15.70 4.41
C LEU A 107 -1.67 -14.17 4.48
N ILE A 108 -0.94 -13.61 3.51
CA ILE A 108 -0.76 -12.16 3.41
C ILE A 108 -2.10 -11.48 3.17
N MET A 109 -2.91 -12.01 2.25
CA MET A 109 -4.25 -11.50 1.93
C MET A 109 -5.17 -11.51 3.16
N ASP A 110 -5.30 -12.65 3.83
CA ASP A 110 -6.11 -12.77 5.05
C ASP A 110 -5.65 -11.78 6.13
N PHE A 111 -4.33 -11.58 6.25
CA PHE A 111 -3.77 -10.66 7.21
C PHE A 111 -4.10 -9.20 6.90
N ILE A 112 -3.94 -8.76 5.64
CA ILE A 112 -4.27 -7.38 5.26
C ILE A 112 -5.78 -7.10 5.35
N GLU A 113 -6.63 -8.08 5.05
CA GLU A 113 -8.09 -7.94 5.21
C GLU A 113 -8.47 -7.72 6.67
N LYS A 114 -7.94 -8.56 7.58
CA LYS A 114 -8.14 -8.41 9.04
C LYS A 114 -7.62 -7.07 9.54
N LYS A 115 -6.50 -6.59 8.99
CA LYS A 115 -5.91 -5.31 9.37
C LYS A 115 -6.74 -4.13 8.87
N ALA A 116 -7.32 -4.22 7.68
CA ALA A 116 -8.24 -3.22 7.15
C ALA A 116 -9.54 -3.16 7.95
N GLN A 117 -10.08 -4.30 8.40
CA GLN A 117 -11.27 -4.34 9.27
C GLN A 117 -11.03 -3.59 10.60
N LYS A 118 -9.83 -3.74 11.17
CA LYS A 118 -9.37 -3.10 12.41
C LYS A 118 -8.72 -1.73 12.21
N ALA A 119 -8.74 -1.18 10.98
CA ALA A 119 -8.11 0.10 10.69
C ALA A 119 -8.68 1.21 11.59
N GLN A 120 -7.82 2.14 11.98
CA GLN A 120 -8.15 3.22 12.89
C GLN A 120 -8.60 4.47 12.12
N LYS A 121 -9.65 5.13 12.58
CA LYS A 121 -10.13 6.36 11.98
C LYS A 121 -9.28 7.53 12.46
N LEU A 122 -8.77 8.33 11.54
CA LEU A 122 -8.05 9.56 11.82
C LEU A 122 -8.99 10.76 11.71
N THR A 123 -8.81 11.70 12.63
CA THR A 123 -9.47 13.01 12.57
C THR A 123 -8.48 14.14 12.37
N LYS A 124 -7.23 13.93 12.81
CA LYS A 124 -6.13 14.89 12.69
C LYS A 124 -4.84 14.17 12.30
N ILE A 125 -3.85 14.92 11.83
CA ILE A 125 -2.58 14.35 11.34
C ILE A 125 -1.75 13.80 12.51
N GLU A 126 -1.84 14.45 13.67
CA GLU A 126 -1.09 14.10 14.87
C GLU A 126 -1.47 12.70 15.39
N ASP A 127 -2.68 12.23 15.09
CA ASP A 127 -3.17 10.91 15.51
C ASP A 127 -2.41 9.75 14.84
N ILE A 128 -1.73 10.01 13.72
CA ILE A 128 -0.95 8.98 12.98
C ILE A 128 0.17 8.41 13.84
N GLU A 129 0.78 9.21 14.71
CA GLU A 129 1.86 8.75 15.59
C GLU A 129 1.41 7.69 16.59
N ASN A 130 0.10 7.62 16.87
CA ASN A 130 -0.51 6.61 17.74
C ASN A 130 -0.86 5.33 16.98
N CYS A 131 -0.82 5.35 15.65
CA CYS A 131 -1.27 4.29 14.75
C CYS A 131 -0.12 3.53 14.07
N LYS A 132 1.11 3.58 14.60
CA LYS A 132 2.36 3.15 13.92
C LYS A 132 2.32 1.78 13.24
N ASN A 133 1.52 0.85 13.77
CA ASN A 133 1.43 -0.52 13.26
C ASN A 133 0.06 -0.84 12.65
N GLU A 134 -0.88 0.09 12.60
CA GLU A 134 -2.24 -0.15 12.08
C GLU A 134 -2.47 0.59 10.76
N LEU A 135 -3.38 0.03 9.95
CA LEU A 135 -3.93 0.78 8.82
C LEU A 135 -4.83 1.90 9.34
N VAL A 136 -4.93 2.98 8.59
CA VAL A 136 -5.66 4.18 8.97
C VAL A 136 -6.59 4.65 7.86
N TYR A 137 -7.70 5.30 8.22
CA TYR A 137 -8.70 5.81 7.27
C TYR A 137 -9.35 7.09 7.80
N ILE A 138 -10.11 7.84 6.98
CA ILE A 138 -10.77 9.10 7.41
C ILE A 138 -12.28 9.14 7.18
N SER A 139 -12.80 8.43 6.17
CA SER A 139 -14.23 8.39 5.85
C SER A 139 -14.78 6.98 5.97
N ASP A 140 -15.96 6.80 6.56
CA ASP A 140 -16.63 5.50 6.60
C ASP A 140 -17.16 5.07 5.21
#